data_AF-K5BUF0-F1
#
_entry.id   AF-K5BUF0-F1
#
_cell.length_a   1.000
_cell.length_b   1.000
_cell.length_c   1.000
_cell.angle_alpha   90.00
_cell.angle_beta   90.00
_cell.angle_gamma   90.00
#
_symmetry.space_group_name_H-M   'P 1'
#
loop_
_entity.id
_entity.type
_entity.pdbx_description
1 polymer ?
#
loop_
_entity_poly.entity_id
_entity_poly.type
_entity_poly.pdbx_seq_one_letter_code
_entity_poly.pdbx_strand_id
1 'polypeptide(L)'
;MRINYIDNLKGIAIILVVMGHVEQFSLGLEDNLFRTFYNGFHMPLFMFLSGVFAMKSFKLWNLSESLLFLKKKVLRILLPFLVIGGTIYTITNGNPLGILGLNGEAAYWFLPALFYCMVVGWATFMIYHKATTYLCGDKRYWFVEFSFVFIGYMVLLSMSHFFPLVVSQVPYFYKFVAMYPYFMLGTYFFNTNLSVTIWNRILT
;
A
#
# COMPACT_ATOMS: atom_id res chain seq x y z
N MET A 1 9.09 -18.67 -12.82
CA MET A 1 7.77 -19.04 -13.37
C MET A 1 6.79 -17.92 -13.10
N ARG A 2 6.10 -17.40 -14.14
CA ARG A 2 5.04 -16.39 -14.00
C ARG A 2 3.75 -17.12 -13.61
N ILE A 3 3.14 -16.75 -12.49
CA ILE A 3 1.92 -17.42 -12.01
C ILE A 3 0.73 -16.65 -12.60
N ASN A 4 0.08 -17.21 -13.62
CA ASN A 4 -1.00 -16.54 -14.37
C ASN A 4 -2.15 -16.08 -13.45
N TYR A 5 -2.51 -16.90 -12.46
CA TYR A 5 -3.55 -16.55 -11.48
C TYR A 5 -3.25 -15.27 -10.69
N ILE A 6 -1.99 -15.01 -10.38
CA ILE A 6 -1.57 -13.83 -9.61
C ILE A 6 -1.68 -12.55 -10.46
N ASP A 7 -1.40 -12.64 -11.76
CA ASP A 7 -1.60 -11.50 -12.66
C ASP A 7 -3.09 -11.28 -12.98
N ASN A 8 -3.90 -12.35 -13.02
CA ASN A 8 -5.36 -12.22 -13.14
C ASN A 8 -5.95 -11.52 -11.90
N LEU A 9 -5.47 -11.83 -10.69
CA LEU A 9 -5.89 -11.16 -9.45
C LEU A 9 -5.57 -9.66 -9.47
N LYS A 10 -4.44 -9.24 -10.06
CA LYS A 10 -4.17 -7.80 -10.27
C LYS A 10 -5.21 -7.15 -11.18
N GLY A 11 -5.54 -7.82 -12.29
CA GLY A 11 -6.54 -7.33 -13.23
C GLY A 11 -7.88 -7.12 -12.52
N ILE A 12 -8.32 -8.12 -11.75
CA ILE A 12 -9.54 -8.04 -10.94
C ILE A 12 -9.47 -6.89 -9.93
N ALA A 13 -8.35 -6.72 -9.23
CA ALA A 13 -8.18 -5.64 -8.25
C ALA A 13 -8.25 -4.25 -8.89
N ILE A 14 -7.64 -4.07 -10.07
CA ILE A 14 -7.71 -2.80 -10.80
C ILE A 14 -9.15 -2.53 -11.25
N ILE A 15 -9.84 -3.55 -11.78
CA ILE A 15 -11.24 -3.43 -12.20
C ILE A 15 -12.13 -3.04 -11.01
N LEU A 16 -11.92 -3.63 -9.83
CA LEU A 16 -12.64 -3.27 -8.61
C LEU A 16 -12.40 -1.82 -8.18
N VAL A 17 -11.17 -1.30 -8.31
CA VAL A 17 -10.93 0.12 -8.04
C VAL A 17 -11.68 1.01 -9.02
N VAL A 18 -11.66 0.68 -10.32
CA VAL A 18 -12.38 1.45 -11.35
C VAL A 18 -13.90 1.40 -11.12
N MET A 19 -14.45 0.22 -10.79
CA MET A 19 -15.87 0.06 -10.47
C MET A 19 -16.28 0.91 -9.25
N GLY A 20 -15.42 1.03 -8.24
CA GLY A 20 -15.66 1.91 -7.08
C GLY A 20 -15.75 3.38 -7.47
N HIS A 21 -14.87 3.84 -8.36
CA HIS A 21 -14.95 5.21 -8.87
C HIS A 21 -16.17 5.43 -9.75
N VAL A 22 -16.55 4.46 -10.59
CA VAL A 22 -17.77 4.57 -11.41
C VAL A 22 -19.01 4.67 -10.52
N GLU A 23 -19.10 3.88 -9.45
CA GLU A 23 -20.20 3.98 -8.48
C GLU A 23 -20.24 5.35 -7.82
N GLN A 24 -19.10 5.83 -7.32
CA GLN A 24 -18.98 7.11 -6.64
C GLN A 24 -19.31 8.32 -7.53
N PHE A 25 -18.89 8.31 -8.80
CA PHE A 25 -19.05 9.45 -9.72
C PHE A 25 -20.31 9.38 -10.58
N SER A 26 -20.84 8.19 -10.88
CA SER A 26 -21.96 8.03 -11.83
C SER A 26 -23.29 7.68 -11.18
N LEU A 27 -23.29 6.98 -10.03
CA LEU A 27 -24.54 6.50 -9.45
C LEU A 27 -25.07 7.37 -8.31
N GLY A 28 -24.24 8.25 -7.73
CA GLY A 28 -24.67 9.21 -6.70
C GLY A 28 -25.40 8.55 -5.52
N LEU A 29 -25.14 7.26 -5.27
CA LEU A 29 -25.79 6.48 -4.23
C LEU A 29 -25.25 6.96 -2.88
N GLU A 30 -25.93 7.95 -2.31
CA GLU A 30 -25.71 8.40 -0.94
C GLU A 30 -26.06 7.26 0.02
N ASP A 31 -25.08 6.90 0.88
CA ASP A 31 -25.21 6.10 2.10
C ASP A 31 -26.02 4.79 2.06
N ASN A 32 -25.80 3.98 1.02
CA ASN A 32 -26.31 2.60 1.00
C ASN A 32 -25.34 1.61 1.66
N LEU A 33 -25.87 0.61 2.36
CA LEU A 33 -25.11 -0.50 2.96
C LEU A 33 -24.15 -1.17 1.96
N PHE A 34 -24.57 -1.24 0.69
CA PHE A 34 -23.76 -1.78 -0.40
C PHE A 34 -22.47 -0.98 -0.63
N ARG A 35 -22.52 0.36 -0.56
CA ARG A 35 -21.35 1.23 -0.73
C ARG A 35 -20.38 1.12 0.44
N THR A 36 -20.89 1.06 1.68
CA THR A 36 -20.06 0.84 2.87
C THR A 36 -19.38 -0.52 2.83
N PHE A 37 -20.10 -1.57 2.46
CA PHE A 37 -19.53 -2.90 2.25
C PHE A 37 -18.48 -2.89 1.13
N TYR A 38 -18.80 -2.27 0.00
CA TYR A 38 -17.92 -2.19 -1.16
C TYR A 38 -16.60 -1.49 -0.83
N ASN A 39 -16.68 -0.31 -0.21
CA ASN A 39 -15.54 0.47 0.26
C ASN A 39 -14.72 -0.29 1.31
N GLY A 40 -15.37 -1.13 2.12
CA GLY A 40 -14.74 -1.95 3.13
C GLY A 40 -13.85 -3.08 2.57
N PHE A 41 -14.07 -3.55 1.33
CA PHE A 41 -13.29 -4.68 0.79
C PHE A 41 -12.33 -4.29 -0.33
N HIS A 42 -12.74 -3.46 -1.28
CA HIS A 42 -11.96 -3.30 -2.52
C HIS A 42 -10.62 -2.60 -2.27
N MET A 43 -10.58 -1.60 -1.39
CA MET A 43 -9.37 -0.86 -1.04
C MET A 43 -8.39 -1.69 -0.19
N PRO A 44 -8.84 -2.37 0.89
CA PRO A 44 -7.98 -3.33 1.59
C PRO A 44 -7.47 -4.46 0.69
N LEU A 45 -8.30 -4.99 -0.21
CA LEU A 45 -7.89 -6.04 -1.15
C LEU A 45 -6.81 -5.54 -2.12
N PHE A 46 -6.99 -4.34 -2.69
CA PHE A 46 -5.98 -3.71 -3.55
C PHE A 46 -4.65 -3.52 -2.82
N MET A 47 -4.70 -3.06 -1.57
CA MET A 47 -3.51 -2.84 -0.73
C MET A 47 -2.82 -4.15 -0.35
N PHE A 48 -3.60 -5.18 0.00
CA PHE A 48 -3.09 -6.53 0.25
C PHE A 48 -2.37 -7.11 -0.97
N LEU A 49 -3.02 -7.11 -2.14
CA LEU A 49 -2.41 -7.61 -3.37
C LEU A 49 -1.16 -6.80 -3.73
N SER A 50 -1.18 -5.48 -3.54
CA SER A 50 0.00 -4.65 -3.75
C SER A 50 1.17 -5.03 -2.83
N GLY A 51 0.88 -5.40 -1.58
CA GLY A 51 1.85 -5.97 -0.63
C GLY A 51 2.45 -7.29 -1.10
N VAL A 52 1.62 -8.20 -1.61
CA VAL A 52 2.07 -9.49 -2.21
C VAL A 52 3.13 -9.24 -3.31
N PHE A 53 2.95 -8.20 -4.13
CA PHE A 53 3.93 -7.85 -5.17
C PHE A 53 5.13 -7.08 -4.68
N ALA A 54 4.96 -6.27 -3.64
CA ALA A 54 6.03 -5.48 -3.06
C ALA A 54 7.16 -6.35 -2.52
N MET A 55 6.85 -7.56 -2.04
CA MET A 55 7.86 -8.48 -1.50
C MET A 55 8.98 -8.85 -2.45
N LYS A 56 8.70 -9.04 -3.74
CA LYS A 56 9.75 -9.30 -4.73
C LYS A 56 10.74 -8.14 -4.86
N SER A 57 10.31 -6.96 -4.42
CA SER A 57 11.10 -5.74 -4.40
C SER A 57 11.80 -5.51 -3.06
N PHE A 58 11.47 -6.22 -1.98
CA PHE A 58 12.14 -6.04 -0.70
C PHE A 58 13.44 -6.84 -0.71
N LYS A 59 14.53 -6.15 -1.02
CA LYS A 59 15.89 -6.70 -1.00
C LYS A 59 16.78 -5.79 -0.18
N LEU A 60 17.82 -6.39 0.38
CA LEU A 60 18.93 -5.64 0.98
C LEU A 60 19.70 -5.00 -0.16
N TRP A 61 19.64 -3.68 -0.19
CA TRP A 61 20.23 -2.87 -1.23
C TRP A 61 21.18 -1.87 -0.60
N ASN A 62 22.22 -1.51 -1.35
CA ASN A 62 23.07 -0.39 -0.99
C ASN A 62 22.26 0.93 -1.07
N LEU A 63 22.77 2.01 -0.48
CA LEU A 63 22.08 3.31 -0.49
C LEU A 63 21.76 3.80 -1.91
N SER A 64 22.68 3.60 -2.87
CA SER A 64 22.49 3.97 -4.28
C SER A 64 21.36 3.17 -4.95
N GLU A 65 21.29 1.87 -4.69
CA GLU A 65 20.26 0.97 -5.21
C GLU A 65 18.89 1.26 -4.58
N SER A 66 18.88 1.60 -3.29
CA SER A 66 17.67 2.02 -2.56
C SER A 66 17.12 3.32 -3.14
N LEU A 67 17.99 4.30 -3.43
CA LEU A 67 17.59 5.54 -4.07
C LEU A 67 17.08 5.31 -5.50
N LEU A 68 17.72 4.41 -6.26
CA LEU A 68 17.27 4.02 -7.60
C LEU A 68 15.89 3.35 -7.55
N PHE A 69 15.65 2.49 -6.55
CA PHE A 69 14.37 1.86 -6.32
C PHE A 69 13.27 2.89 -6.01
N LEU A 70 13.53 3.80 -5.07
CA LEU A 70 12.61 4.88 -4.72
C LEU A 70 12.32 5.74 -5.95
N LYS A 71 13.34 6.18 -6.71
CA LYS A 71 13.18 6.94 -7.94
C LYS A 71 12.27 6.23 -8.94
N LYS A 72 12.47 4.92 -9.15
CA LYS A 72 11.62 4.11 -10.04
C LYS A 72 10.17 4.04 -9.55
N LYS A 73 9.93 3.98 -8.24
CA LYS A 73 8.59 3.96 -7.65
C LYS A 73 7.91 5.32 -7.73
N VAL A 74 8.63 6.39 -7.43
CA VAL A 74 8.16 7.78 -7.61
C VAL A 74 7.74 8.01 -9.06
N LEU A 75 8.60 7.69 -10.02
CA LEU A 75 8.31 7.87 -11.46
C LEU A 75 7.16 6.99 -11.98
N ARG A 76 6.90 5.85 -11.34
CA ARG A 76 5.82 4.95 -11.78
C ARG A 76 4.49 5.23 -11.10
N ILE A 77 4.50 5.73 -9.87
CA ILE A 77 3.30 5.87 -9.03
C ILE A 77 2.94 7.34 -8.86
N LEU A 78 3.88 8.16 -8.35
CA LEU A 78 3.61 9.57 -8.05
C LEU A 78 3.59 10.43 -9.32
N LEU A 79 4.40 10.13 -10.33
CA LEU A 79 4.39 10.91 -11.57
C LEU A 79 3.05 10.78 -12.32
N PRO A 80 2.49 9.58 -12.57
CA PRO A 80 1.15 9.48 -13.17
C PRO A 80 0.06 10.10 -12.28
N PHE A 81 0.17 9.96 -10.96
CA PHE A 81 -0.74 10.60 -10.01
C PHE A 81 -0.75 12.12 -10.15
N LEU A 82 0.42 12.76 -10.14
CA LEU A 82 0.54 14.22 -10.25
C LEU A 82 0.15 14.73 -11.65
N VAL A 83 0.57 14.03 -12.71
CA VAL A 83 0.30 14.46 -14.09
C VAL A 83 -1.16 14.24 -14.46
N ILE A 84 -1.69 13.03 -14.31
CA ILE A 84 -3.06 12.71 -14.74
C ILE A 84 -4.06 13.23 -13.71
N GLY A 85 -3.82 12.92 -12.44
CA GLY A 85 -4.70 13.37 -11.37
C GLY A 85 -4.70 14.90 -11.24
N GLY A 86 -3.51 15.53 -11.29
CA GLY A 86 -3.39 16.98 -11.24
C GLY A 86 -4.06 17.67 -12.44
N THR A 87 -3.91 17.15 -13.66
CA THR A 87 -4.57 17.72 -14.84
C THR A 87 -6.10 17.59 -14.76
N ILE A 88 -6.64 16.42 -14.39
CA ILE A 88 -8.09 16.25 -14.20
C ILE A 88 -8.62 17.19 -13.11
N TYR A 89 -7.88 17.33 -12.01
CA TYR A 89 -8.26 18.25 -10.93
C TYR A 89 -8.17 19.73 -11.37
N THR A 90 -7.18 20.13 -12.18
CA THR A 90 -7.14 21.50 -12.74
C THR A 90 -8.34 21.82 -13.60
N ILE A 91 -8.79 20.87 -14.42
CA ILE A 91 -9.91 21.08 -15.35
C ILE A 91 -11.22 21.26 -14.58
N THR A 92 -11.36 20.58 -13.44
CA THR A 92 -12.60 20.58 -12.64
C THR A 92 -12.63 21.69 -11.58
N ASN A 93 -11.49 22.03 -10.98
CA ASN A 93 -11.40 22.90 -9.80
C ASN A 93 -10.39 24.06 -9.93
N GLY A 94 -9.69 24.19 -11.06
CA GLY A 94 -8.81 25.32 -11.36
C GLY A 94 -7.44 25.36 -10.66
N ASN A 95 -7.10 24.41 -9.77
CA ASN A 95 -5.83 24.40 -9.04
C ASN A 95 -5.09 23.05 -9.15
N PRO A 96 -3.90 22.98 -9.77
CA PRO A 96 -3.18 21.71 -9.98
C PRO A 96 -2.72 21.02 -8.70
N LEU A 97 -2.46 21.78 -7.65
CA LEU A 97 -1.99 21.26 -6.37
C LEU A 97 -3.15 20.87 -5.44
N GLY A 98 -4.40 21.17 -5.82
CA GLY A 98 -5.56 20.82 -5.01
C GLY A 98 -5.79 19.31 -4.85
N ILE A 99 -5.19 18.49 -5.72
CA ILE A 99 -5.16 17.03 -5.57
C ILE A 99 -4.35 16.56 -4.34
N LEU A 100 -3.50 17.40 -3.74
CA LEU A 100 -2.78 17.08 -2.51
C LEU A 100 -3.59 17.44 -1.25
N GLY A 101 -4.67 18.21 -1.40
CA GLY A 101 -5.55 18.62 -0.30
C GLY A 101 -6.74 17.67 -0.11
N LEU A 102 -7.56 17.98 0.90
CA LEU A 102 -8.76 17.22 1.29
C LEU A 102 -9.78 17.06 0.14
N ASN A 103 -9.76 17.96 -0.85
CA ASN A 103 -10.66 17.91 -2.01
C ASN A 103 -10.21 16.89 -3.09
N GLY A 104 -8.94 16.45 -3.07
CA GLY A 104 -8.43 15.38 -3.94
C GLY A 104 -8.80 13.96 -3.45
N GLU A 105 -9.45 13.86 -2.29
CA GLU A 105 -9.73 12.61 -1.59
C GLU A 105 -10.66 11.64 -2.30
N ALA A 106 -11.45 12.11 -3.26
CA ALA A 106 -12.50 11.32 -3.87
C ALA A 106 -11.98 10.20 -4.77
N ALA A 107 -10.87 10.39 -5.50
CA ALA A 107 -10.46 9.42 -6.54
C ALA A 107 -9.08 8.79 -6.32
N TYR A 108 -8.04 9.57 -6.03
CA TYR A 108 -6.67 9.11 -6.30
C TYR A 108 -5.82 8.85 -5.06
N TRP A 109 -6.42 8.93 -3.87
CA TRP A 109 -5.73 8.82 -2.57
C TRP A 109 -4.91 7.54 -2.38
N PHE A 110 -5.30 6.46 -3.07
CA PHE A 110 -4.68 5.14 -2.91
C PHE A 110 -3.28 5.06 -3.49
N LEU A 111 -2.93 5.90 -4.47
CA LEU A 111 -1.61 5.93 -5.10
C LEU A 111 -0.55 6.49 -4.13
N PRO A 112 -0.73 7.68 -3.51
CA PRO A 112 0.14 8.15 -2.43
C PRO A 112 0.14 7.21 -1.22
N ALA A 113 -1.02 6.70 -0.78
CA ALA A 113 -1.10 5.79 0.35
C ALA A 113 -0.32 4.48 0.11
N LEU A 114 -0.38 3.95 -1.11
CA LEU A 114 0.42 2.80 -1.53
C LEU A 114 1.91 3.11 -1.55
N PHE A 115 2.29 4.30 -2.03
CA PHE A 115 3.68 4.73 -2.01
C PHE A 115 4.22 4.78 -0.56
N TYR A 116 3.47 5.38 0.38
CA TYR A 116 3.84 5.40 1.80
C TYR A 116 3.95 3.99 2.39
N CYS A 117 3.02 3.09 2.07
CA CYS A 117 3.10 1.69 2.50
C CYS A 117 4.36 0.99 1.97
N MET A 118 4.74 1.22 0.71
CA MET A 118 5.97 0.63 0.15
C MET A 118 7.23 1.16 0.85
N VAL A 119 7.30 2.47 1.13
CA VAL A 119 8.45 3.10 1.80
C VAL A 119 8.57 2.61 3.24
N VAL A 120 7.49 2.68 4.02
CA VAL A 120 7.49 2.28 5.43
C VAL A 120 7.66 0.77 5.57
N GLY A 121 6.99 -0.03 4.73
CA GLY A 121 7.16 -1.48 4.69
C GLY A 121 8.60 -1.90 4.41
N TRP A 122 9.26 -1.24 3.44
CA TRP A 122 10.67 -1.48 3.16
C TRP A 122 11.57 -1.06 4.34
N ALA A 123 11.32 0.09 4.95
CA ALA A 123 12.08 0.55 6.13
C ALA A 123 11.94 -0.44 7.30
N THR A 124 10.73 -0.93 7.58
CA THR A 124 10.50 -1.95 8.61
C THR A 124 11.23 -3.26 8.31
N PHE A 125 11.27 -3.68 7.03
CA PHE A 125 12.02 -4.86 6.61
C PHE A 125 13.54 -4.70 6.82
N MET A 126 14.09 -3.53 6.47
CA MET A 126 15.51 -3.22 6.68
C MET A 126 15.90 -3.20 8.16
N ILE A 127 15.08 -2.56 9.00
CA ILE A 127 15.29 -2.50 10.46
C ILE A 127 15.23 -3.91 11.04
N TYR A 128 14.19 -4.68 10.67
CA TYR A 128 14.03 -6.07 11.08
C TYR A 128 15.26 -6.91 10.74
N HIS A 129 15.69 -6.90 9.46
CA HIS A 129 16.82 -7.72 9.03
C HIS A 129 18.11 -7.34 9.78
N LYS A 130 18.39 -6.04 9.94
CA LYS A 130 19.56 -5.57 10.68
C LYS A 130 19.50 -5.98 12.16
N ALA A 131 18.33 -5.89 12.79
CA ALA A 131 18.13 -6.26 14.18
C ALA A 131 18.26 -7.77 14.41
N THR A 132 17.69 -8.61 13.53
CA THR A 132 17.78 -10.07 13.66
C THR A 132 19.20 -10.58 13.42
N THR A 133 19.90 -10.05 12.42
CA THR A 133 21.29 -10.44 12.13
C THR A 133 22.21 -10.08 13.30
N TYR A 134 21.93 -8.97 14.00
CA TYR A 134 22.68 -8.57 15.19
C TYR A 134 22.37 -9.45 16.42
N LEU A 135 21.10 -9.82 16.65
CA LEU A 135 20.66 -10.49 17.88
C LEU A 135 20.68 -12.03 17.82
N CYS A 136 20.32 -12.64 16.69
CA CYS A 136 20.01 -14.08 16.61
C CYS A 136 20.70 -14.81 15.46
N GLY A 137 21.63 -14.16 14.76
CA GLY A 137 22.25 -14.67 13.53
C GLY A 137 21.28 -14.69 12.36
N ASP A 138 21.59 -15.46 11.31
CA ASP A 138 20.82 -15.48 10.05
C ASP A 138 19.53 -16.34 10.13
N LYS A 139 19.11 -16.73 11.34
CA LYS A 139 17.87 -17.48 11.54
C LYS A 139 16.68 -16.54 11.55
N ARG A 140 15.73 -16.78 10.65
CA ARG A 140 14.51 -15.98 10.52
C ARG A 140 13.43 -16.44 11.50
N TYR A 141 12.97 -15.54 12.37
CA TYR A 141 11.88 -15.81 13.31
C TYR A 141 10.64 -14.99 12.95
N TRP A 142 9.57 -15.67 12.55
CA TRP A 142 8.33 -15.02 12.12
C TRP A 142 7.67 -14.18 13.23
N PHE A 143 7.76 -14.60 14.48
CA PHE A 143 7.26 -13.84 15.65
C PHE A 143 7.99 -12.51 15.87
N VAL A 144 9.30 -12.47 15.59
CA VAL A 144 10.10 -11.25 15.70
C VAL A 144 9.67 -10.28 14.60
N GLU A 145 9.52 -10.78 13.38
CA GLU A 145 9.05 -10.00 12.23
C GLU A 145 7.66 -9.38 12.47
N PHE A 146 6.73 -10.17 13.01
CA PHE A 146 5.39 -9.71 13.38
C PHE A 146 5.43 -8.62 14.47
N SER A 147 6.28 -8.80 15.48
CA SER A 147 6.47 -7.80 16.55
C SER A 147 6.97 -6.46 15.99
N PHE A 148 7.92 -6.47 15.05
CA PHE A 148 8.42 -5.23 14.42
C PHE A 148 7.34 -4.50 13.62
N VAL A 149 6.48 -5.21 12.90
CA VAL A 149 5.37 -4.58 12.18
C VAL A 149 4.29 -4.07 13.12
N PHE A 150 3.99 -4.81 14.18
CA PHE A 150 3.06 -4.33 15.21
C PHE A 150 3.57 -3.05 15.88
N ILE A 151 4.85 -3.01 16.26
CA ILE A 151 5.49 -1.82 16.81
C ILE A 151 5.45 -0.67 15.79
N GLY A 152 5.81 -0.94 14.54
CA GLY A 152 5.75 0.06 13.47
C GLY A 152 4.35 0.66 13.30
N TYR A 153 3.31 -0.18 13.32
CA TYR A 153 1.92 0.26 13.25
C TYR A 153 1.51 1.11 14.46
N MET A 154 1.91 0.70 15.68
CA MET A 154 1.64 1.49 16.90
C MET A 154 2.35 2.84 16.91
N VAL A 155 3.55 2.93 16.34
CA VAL A 155 4.25 4.21 16.14
C VAL A 155 3.45 5.11 15.20
N LEU A 156 2.95 4.60 14.08
CA LEU A 156 2.13 5.38 13.15
C LEU A 156 0.83 5.89 13.79
N LEU A 157 0.16 5.05 14.58
CA LEU A 157 -1.02 5.46 15.35
C LEU A 157 -0.67 6.53 16.40
N SER A 158 0.44 6.36 17.10
CA SER A 158 0.91 7.35 18.09
C SER A 158 1.21 8.70 17.42
N MET A 159 1.86 8.71 16.26
CA MET A 159 2.10 9.94 15.49
C MET A 159 0.80 10.65 15.13
N SER A 160 -0.23 9.89 14.74
CA SER A 160 -1.55 10.44 14.41
C SER A 160 -2.27 11.06 15.62
N HIS A 161 -2.03 10.55 16.83
CA HIS A 161 -2.67 11.03 18.05
C HIS A 161 -1.91 12.22 18.69
N PHE A 162 -0.58 12.14 18.76
CA PHE A 162 0.24 13.15 19.43
C PHE A 162 0.59 14.36 18.54
N PHE A 163 0.65 14.18 17.21
CA PHE A 163 1.01 15.24 16.27
C PHE A 163 -0.04 15.44 15.16
N PRO A 164 -1.33 15.67 15.49
CA PRO A 164 -2.40 15.75 14.50
C PRO A 164 -2.20 16.90 13.51
N LEU A 165 -1.62 18.02 13.94
CA LEU A 165 -1.30 19.18 13.10
C LEU A 165 -0.30 18.83 12.00
N VAL A 166 0.81 18.18 12.34
CA VAL A 166 1.84 17.76 11.37
C VAL A 166 1.29 16.69 10.44
N VAL A 167 0.56 15.72 11.00
CA VAL A 167 -0.02 14.61 10.23
C VAL A 167 -1.07 15.10 9.24
N SER A 168 -1.89 16.08 9.60
CA SER A 168 -2.90 16.66 8.70
C SER A 168 -2.30 17.38 7.48
N GLN A 169 -1.05 17.84 7.57
CA GLN A 169 -0.34 18.47 6.44
C GLN A 169 0.21 17.44 5.45
N VAL A 170 0.36 16.17 5.87
CA VAL A 170 0.82 15.10 4.99
C VAL A 170 -0.39 14.53 4.23
N PRO A 171 -0.42 14.65 2.89
CA PRO A 171 -1.56 14.18 2.09
C PRO A 171 -1.87 12.72 2.37
N TYR A 172 -3.13 12.39 2.64
CA TYR A 172 -3.62 11.01 2.76
C TYR A 172 -3.00 10.16 3.88
N PHE A 173 -2.34 10.76 4.88
CA PHE A 173 -1.65 10.01 5.94
C PHE A 173 -2.58 9.07 6.71
N TYR A 174 -3.76 9.53 7.13
CA TYR A 174 -4.71 8.70 7.89
C TYR A 174 -5.17 7.46 7.10
N LYS A 175 -5.43 7.62 5.80
CA LYS A 175 -5.77 6.49 4.91
C LYS A 175 -4.58 5.54 4.72
N PHE A 176 -3.37 6.07 4.66
CA PHE A 176 -2.15 5.28 4.68
C PHE A 176 -2.05 4.42 5.95
N VAL A 177 -2.21 5.02 7.14
CA VAL A 177 -2.15 4.30 8.42
C VAL A 177 -3.22 3.21 8.48
N ALA A 178 -4.46 3.51 8.06
CA ALA A 178 -5.54 2.54 8.00
C ALA A 178 -5.25 1.36 7.06
N MET A 179 -4.53 1.59 5.95
CA MET A 179 -4.26 0.58 4.93
C MET A 179 -2.95 -0.20 5.15
N TYR A 180 -2.05 0.31 6.00
CA TYR A 180 -0.75 -0.30 6.26
C TYR A 180 -0.81 -1.77 6.73
N PRO A 181 -1.71 -2.17 7.66
CA PRO A 181 -1.81 -3.57 8.08
C PRO A 181 -2.13 -4.52 6.93
N TYR A 182 -3.07 -4.14 6.05
CA TYR A 182 -3.46 -4.95 4.90
C TYR A 182 -2.30 -5.14 3.92
N PHE A 183 -1.54 -4.07 3.68
CA PHE A 183 -0.34 -4.14 2.85
C PHE A 183 0.70 -5.11 3.44
N MET A 184 0.98 -5.01 4.75
CA MET A 184 1.95 -5.91 5.40
C MET A 184 1.46 -7.36 5.44
N LEU A 185 0.16 -7.61 5.67
CA LEU A 185 -0.40 -8.97 5.55
C LEU A 185 -0.14 -9.58 4.16
N GLY A 186 -0.28 -8.78 3.10
CA GLY A 186 0.07 -9.19 1.75
C GLY A 186 1.53 -9.58 1.60
N THR A 187 2.43 -8.83 2.24
CA THR A 187 3.86 -9.15 2.23
C THR A 187 4.16 -10.50 2.90
N TYR A 188 3.46 -10.83 3.98
CA TYR A 188 3.68 -12.09 4.69
C TYR A 188 3.07 -13.30 4.00
N PHE A 189 1.96 -13.11 3.31
CA PHE A 189 1.25 -14.19 2.64
C PHE A 189 2.15 -14.96 1.66
N PHE A 190 2.99 -14.27 0.88
CA PHE A 190 3.86 -14.92 -0.12
C PHE A 190 5.17 -15.45 0.46
N ASN A 191 5.49 -15.10 1.70
CA ASN A 191 6.80 -15.29 2.30
C ASN A 191 6.86 -16.52 3.22
N THR A 192 5.71 -17.04 3.66
CA THR A 192 5.66 -18.30 4.40
C THR A 192 5.73 -19.49 3.43
N ASN A 193 6.53 -20.51 3.78
CA ASN A 193 6.58 -21.80 3.08
C ASN A 193 5.17 -22.41 2.87
N LEU A 194 4.22 -22.07 3.75
CA LEU A 194 2.82 -22.44 3.65
C LEU A 194 2.19 -22.06 2.29
N SER A 195 2.53 -20.89 1.75
CA SER A 195 2.00 -20.48 0.45
C SER A 195 2.52 -21.40 -0.66
N VAL A 196 3.83 -21.65 -0.73
CA VAL A 196 4.43 -22.56 -1.74
C VAL A 196 3.86 -23.97 -1.61
N THR A 197 3.63 -24.47 -0.39
CA THR A 197 3.03 -25.80 -0.17
C THR A 197 1.54 -25.87 -0.52
N ILE A 198 0.75 -24.83 -0.20
CA ILE A 198 -0.67 -24.74 -0.58
C ILE A 198 -0.80 -24.59 -2.10
N TRP A 199 0.05 -23.77 -2.74
CA TRP A 199 0.08 -23.59 -4.18
C TRP A 199 0.50 -24.86 -4.92
N ASN A 200 1.47 -25.62 -4.39
CA ASN A 200 1.84 -26.91 -4.95
C ASN A 200 0.72 -27.96 -4.81
N ARG A 201 -0.13 -27.87 -3.77
CA ARG A 201 -1.30 -28.74 -3.59
C ARG A 201 -2.51 -28.39 -4.47
N ILE A 202 -2.66 -27.13 -4.89
CA ILE A 202 -3.74 -26.70 -5.79
C ILE A 202 -3.40 -27.02 -7.26
N LEU A 203 -2.11 -27.20 -7.57
CA LEU A 203 -1.58 -27.51 -8.91
C LEU A 203 -1.35 -29.02 -9.16
N THR A 204 -1.71 -29.87 -8.20
CA THR A 204 -1.78 -31.34 -8.32
C THR A 204 -3.22 -31.80 -8.22
#